data_AF-G0A2C8-F1
#
_entry.id   AF-G0A2C8-F1
#
_cell.length_a   1.000
_cell.length_b   1.000
_cell.length_c   1.000
_cell.angle_alpha   90.00
_cell.angle_beta   90.00
_cell.angle_gamma   90.00
#
_symmetry.space_group_name_H-M   'P 1'
#
loop_
_entity.id
_entity.type
_entity.pdbx_description
1 polymer ?
#
loop_
_entity_poly.entity_id
_entity_poly.type
_entity_poly.pdbx_seq_one_letter_code
_entity_poly.pdbx_strand_id
1 'polypeptide(L)'
;MQIDWLTVAAQWINFLILMWLLRRYLYQPIIQAMDKRQQTLAASAQAAEQKMRQAEQQAELYRNKLAELEAHGAALMTAARQAADNEREKLVGQARTEFETLAQQWRRDLEREKAAFQHQLRNELGQLITATARKAVIDLTGRELEQALFDNFLSRLNALTAEDKQLLSESGRENTVLASSCELGEASRIRFTDALNRTLPSPINIRFETLPDSRLGLLLTTPAYTLEWRVERYFADLQTELDSVLNAQQHQPC
;
A
#
# COMPACT_ATOMS: atom_id res chain seq x y z
N MET A 1 -41.58 144.40 -8.24
CA MET A 1 -41.38 142.94 -8.31
C MET A 1 -41.10 142.45 -6.90
N GLN A 2 -42.12 141.98 -6.18
CA GLN A 2 -41.93 141.36 -4.88
C GLN A 2 -41.70 139.88 -5.15
N ILE A 3 -40.48 139.42 -4.92
CA ILE A 3 -40.23 137.97 -4.85
C ILE A 3 -40.83 137.55 -3.52
N ASP A 4 -41.98 136.88 -3.56
CA ASP A 4 -42.57 136.26 -2.39
C ASP A 4 -41.63 135.15 -1.91
N TRP A 5 -40.70 135.50 -1.02
CA TRP A 5 -39.71 134.61 -0.41
C TRP A 5 -40.36 133.33 0.19
N LEU A 6 -41.62 133.44 0.61
CA LEU A 6 -42.47 132.34 1.06
C LEU A 6 -42.79 131.31 -0.04
N THR A 7 -43.04 131.76 -1.28
CA THR A 7 -43.28 130.86 -2.42
C THR A 7 -42.00 130.16 -2.86
N VAL A 8 -40.86 130.87 -2.84
CA VAL A 8 -39.54 130.28 -3.10
C VAL A 8 -39.19 129.23 -2.03
N ALA A 9 -39.42 129.52 -0.75
CA ALA A 9 -39.22 128.56 0.32
C ALA A 9 -40.13 127.32 0.20
N ALA A 10 -41.41 127.51 -0.17
CA ALA A 10 -42.34 126.40 -0.40
C ALA A 10 -41.95 125.53 -1.60
N GLN A 11 -41.46 126.12 -2.69
CA GLN A 11 -40.92 125.39 -3.84
C GLN A 11 -39.66 124.59 -3.48
N TRP A 12 -38.76 125.17 -2.70
CA TRP A 12 -37.58 124.46 -2.18
C TRP A 12 -37.98 123.28 -1.31
N ILE A 13 -38.93 123.44 -0.40
CA ILE A 13 -39.46 122.35 0.42
C ILE A 13 -40.07 121.25 -0.46
N ASN A 14 -40.88 121.61 -1.46
CA ASN A 14 -41.46 120.64 -2.39
C ASN A 14 -40.38 119.88 -3.19
N PHE A 15 -39.36 120.59 -3.69
CA PHE A 15 -38.22 119.98 -4.38
C PHE A 15 -37.42 119.04 -3.46
N LEU A 16 -37.18 119.43 -2.20
CA LEU A 16 -36.53 118.58 -1.20
C LEU A 16 -37.35 117.33 -0.88
N ILE A 17 -38.66 117.46 -0.72
CA ILE A 17 -39.58 116.33 -0.51
C ILE A 17 -39.52 115.39 -1.72
N LEU A 18 -39.61 115.93 -2.93
CA LEU A 18 -39.55 115.13 -4.17
C LEU A 18 -38.20 114.43 -4.32
N MET A 19 -37.09 115.12 -4.05
CA MET A 19 -35.74 114.54 -4.12
C MET A 19 -35.53 113.45 -3.06
N TRP A 20 -36.07 113.64 -1.85
CA TRP A 20 -36.08 112.61 -0.82
C TRP A 20 -36.88 111.38 -1.25
N LEU A 21 -38.06 111.59 -1.84
CA LEU A 21 -38.95 110.53 -2.31
C LEU A 21 -38.31 109.75 -3.47
N LEU A 22 -37.70 110.43 -4.44
CA LEU A 22 -36.93 109.82 -5.54
C LEU A 22 -35.73 109.01 -5.03
N ARG A 23 -34.98 109.56 -4.06
CA ARG A 23 -33.85 108.86 -3.45
C ARG A 23 -34.30 107.57 -2.76
N ARG A 24 -35.40 107.62 -2.03
CA ARG A 24 -35.94 106.49 -1.24
C ARG A 24 -36.62 105.44 -2.11
N TYR A 25 -37.44 105.85 -3.07
CA TYR A 25 -38.30 104.96 -3.87
C TYR A 25 -37.71 104.52 -5.22
N LEU A 26 -36.77 105.25 -5.81
CA LEU A 26 -36.24 104.94 -7.14
C LEU A 26 -34.76 104.56 -7.13
N TYR A 27 -33.90 105.44 -6.59
CA TYR A 27 -32.45 105.23 -6.63
C TYR A 27 -31.97 104.06 -5.76
N GLN A 28 -32.42 104.02 -4.50
CA GLN A 28 -32.09 102.92 -3.58
C GLN A 28 -32.47 101.53 -4.12
N PRO A 29 -33.72 101.27 -4.56
CA PRO A 29 -34.08 99.94 -5.08
C PRO A 29 -33.37 99.60 -6.39
N ILE A 30 -33.08 100.56 -7.27
CA ILE A 30 -32.33 100.31 -8.51
C ILE A 30 -30.89 99.89 -8.22
N ILE A 31 -30.19 100.61 -7.34
CA ILE A 31 -28.80 100.27 -6.97
C ILE A 31 -28.77 98.91 -6.26
N GLN A 32 -29.70 98.65 -5.34
CA GLN A 32 -29.82 97.35 -4.68
C GLN A 32 -30.10 96.21 -5.68
N ALA A 33 -30.90 96.45 -6.72
CA ALA A 33 -31.15 95.45 -7.77
C ALA A 33 -29.91 95.19 -8.64
N MET A 34 -29.12 96.24 -8.92
CA MET A 34 -27.84 96.12 -9.65
C MET A 34 -26.79 95.37 -8.81
N ASP A 35 -26.61 95.73 -7.54
CA ASP A 35 -25.69 95.04 -6.62
C ASP A 35 -26.09 93.59 -6.41
N LYS A 36 -27.40 93.31 -6.26
CA LYS A 36 -27.92 91.95 -6.15
C LYS A 36 -27.60 91.13 -7.41
N ARG A 37 -27.77 91.70 -8.61
CA ARG A 37 -27.38 91.03 -9.86
C ARG A 37 -25.88 90.76 -9.92
N GLN A 38 -25.06 91.76 -9.60
CA GLN A 38 -23.59 91.63 -9.57
C GLN A 38 -23.16 90.52 -8.62
N GLN A 39 -23.71 90.48 -7.40
CA GLN A 39 -23.43 89.45 -6.40
C GLN A 39 -23.91 88.07 -6.85
N THR A 40 -25.08 87.97 -7.49
CA THR A 40 -25.61 86.68 -7.97
C THR A 40 -24.72 86.11 -9.08
N LEU A 41 -24.26 86.96 -10.01
CA LEU A 41 -23.34 86.57 -11.07
C LEU A 41 -21.98 86.14 -10.50
N ALA A 42 -21.40 86.93 -9.61
CA ALA A 42 -20.13 86.59 -8.95
C ALA A 42 -20.23 85.28 -8.14
N ALA A 43 -21.31 85.10 -7.37
CA ALA A 43 -21.56 83.87 -6.63
C ALA A 43 -21.76 82.66 -7.55
N SER A 44 -22.46 82.83 -8.67
CA SER A 44 -22.65 81.75 -9.66
C SER A 44 -21.34 81.34 -10.33
N ALA A 45 -20.48 82.31 -10.68
CA ALA A 45 -19.16 82.06 -11.27
C ALA A 45 -18.25 81.35 -10.27
N GLN A 46 -18.20 81.82 -9.01
CA GLN A 46 -17.43 81.18 -7.95
C GLN A 46 -17.91 79.76 -7.66
N ALA A 47 -19.24 79.54 -7.63
CA ALA A 47 -19.82 78.21 -7.44
C ALA A 47 -19.51 77.26 -8.62
N ALA A 48 -19.52 77.77 -9.85
CA ALA A 48 -19.13 77.00 -11.04
C ALA A 48 -17.65 76.60 -10.98
N GLU A 49 -16.76 77.54 -10.62
CA GLU A 49 -15.33 77.27 -10.50
C GLU A 49 -15.02 76.28 -9.37
N GLN A 50 -15.69 76.39 -8.21
CA GLN A 50 -15.58 75.41 -7.14
C GLN A 50 -16.05 74.03 -7.58
N LYS A 51 -17.18 73.94 -8.31
CA LYS A 51 -17.68 72.67 -8.83
C LYS A 51 -16.71 72.05 -9.84
N MET A 52 -16.11 72.85 -10.73
CA MET A 52 -15.10 72.36 -11.67
C MET A 52 -13.87 71.82 -10.93
N ARG A 53 -13.34 72.58 -9.95
CA ARG A 53 -12.21 72.12 -9.13
C ARG A 53 -12.53 70.84 -8.35
N GLN A 54 -13.71 70.74 -7.77
CA GLN A 54 -14.16 69.52 -7.08
C GLN A 54 -14.29 68.34 -8.04
N ALA A 55 -14.83 68.57 -9.25
CA ALA A 55 -14.96 67.53 -10.26
C ALA A 55 -13.59 67.03 -10.74
N GLU A 56 -12.63 67.93 -10.97
CA GLU A 56 -11.24 67.57 -11.32
C GLU A 56 -10.56 66.77 -10.21
N GLN A 57 -10.67 67.21 -8.96
CA GLN A 57 -10.13 66.49 -7.81
C GLN A 57 -10.74 65.08 -7.67
N GLN A 58 -12.05 64.95 -7.86
CA GLN A 58 -12.70 63.63 -7.82
C GLN A 58 -12.31 62.74 -9.00
N ALA A 59 -12.15 63.32 -10.20
CA ALA A 59 -11.67 62.57 -11.36
C ALA A 59 -10.24 62.06 -11.16
N GLU A 60 -9.35 62.86 -10.57
CA GLU A 60 -7.99 62.46 -10.24
C GLU A 60 -7.95 61.38 -9.15
N LEU A 61 -8.73 61.53 -8.08
CA LEU A 61 -8.90 60.50 -7.04
C LEU A 61 -9.40 59.18 -7.63
N TYR A 62 -10.38 59.25 -8.55
CA TYR A 62 -10.93 58.06 -9.20
C TYR A 62 -9.91 57.37 -10.10
N ARG A 63 -9.14 58.14 -10.89
CA ARG A 63 -8.05 57.60 -11.71
C ARG A 63 -6.97 56.92 -10.86
N ASN A 64 -6.58 57.55 -9.76
CA ASN A 64 -5.58 56.97 -8.84
C ASN A 64 -6.09 55.67 -8.21
N LYS A 65 -7.36 55.63 -7.77
CA LYS A 65 -7.98 54.40 -7.26
C LYS A 65 -8.07 53.31 -8.31
N LEU A 66 -8.36 53.64 -9.56
CA LEU A 66 -8.36 52.66 -10.65
C LEU A 66 -6.97 52.06 -10.87
N ALA A 67 -5.93 52.91 -10.94
CA ALA A 67 -4.56 52.46 -11.10
C ALA A 67 -4.10 51.57 -9.94
N GLU A 68 -4.47 51.94 -8.70
CA GLU A 68 -4.21 51.13 -7.50
C GLU A 68 -4.93 49.78 -7.56
N LEU A 69 -6.21 49.77 -7.96
CA LEU A 69 -7.00 48.53 -8.11
C LEU A 69 -6.40 47.60 -9.19
N GLU A 70 -5.97 48.15 -10.32
CA GLU A 70 -5.32 47.41 -11.39
C GLU A 70 -3.98 46.81 -10.92
N ALA A 71 -3.17 47.60 -10.21
CA ALA A 71 -1.90 47.13 -9.64
C ALA A 71 -2.12 46.01 -8.62
N HIS A 72 -3.10 46.18 -7.71
CA HIS A 72 -3.47 45.13 -6.75
C HIS A 72 -4.01 43.87 -7.45
N GLY A 73 -4.83 44.03 -8.49
CA GLY A 73 -5.34 42.91 -9.27
C GLY A 73 -4.22 42.12 -9.97
N ALA A 74 -3.26 42.82 -10.56
CA ALA A 74 -2.09 42.21 -11.18
C ALA A 74 -1.20 41.49 -10.17
N ALA A 75 -0.98 42.09 -9.00
CA ALA A 75 -0.22 41.49 -7.91
C ALA A 75 -0.92 40.22 -7.37
N LEU A 76 -2.23 40.28 -7.18
CA LEU A 76 -3.03 39.14 -6.73
C LEU A 76 -2.99 37.99 -7.74
N MET A 77 -3.11 38.28 -9.04
CA MET A 77 -2.98 37.24 -10.07
C MET A 77 -1.59 36.63 -10.12
N THR A 78 -0.54 37.42 -9.93
CA THR A 78 0.83 36.92 -9.89
C THR A 78 1.04 36.00 -8.68
N ALA A 79 0.58 36.42 -7.50
CA ALA A 79 0.63 35.61 -6.28
C ALA A 79 -0.18 34.31 -6.42
N ALA A 80 -1.38 34.38 -7.02
CA ALA A 80 -2.21 33.20 -7.27
C ALA A 80 -1.54 32.21 -8.23
N ARG A 81 -0.88 32.70 -9.28
CA ARG A 81 -0.10 31.85 -10.21
C ARG A 81 1.08 31.19 -9.51
N GLN A 82 1.86 31.94 -8.73
CA GLN A 82 2.98 31.38 -7.97
C GLN A 82 2.51 30.33 -6.94
N ALA A 83 1.41 30.60 -6.23
CA ALA A 83 0.83 29.64 -5.31
C ALA A 83 0.35 28.36 -6.02
N ALA A 84 -0.28 28.50 -7.18
CA ALA A 84 -0.71 27.37 -8.00
C ALA A 84 0.48 26.55 -8.53
N ASP A 85 1.56 27.21 -8.98
CA ASP A 85 2.76 26.53 -9.45
C ASP A 85 3.47 25.78 -8.31
N ASN A 86 3.58 26.38 -7.13
CA ASN A 86 4.15 25.75 -5.95
C ASN A 86 3.32 24.53 -5.49
N GLU A 87 1.99 24.65 -5.45
CA GLU A 87 1.12 23.53 -5.09
C GLU A 87 1.20 22.42 -6.15
N ARG A 88 1.27 22.78 -7.44
CA ARG A 88 1.47 21.82 -8.52
C ARG A 88 2.78 21.06 -8.36
N GLU A 89 3.88 21.75 -8.08
CA GLU A 89 5.19 21.12 -7.87
C GLU A 89 5.17 20.19 -6.65
N LYS A 90 4.55 20.62 -5.56
CA LYS A 90 4.35 19.82 -4.35
C LYS A 90 3.52 18.56 -4.62
N LEU A 91 2.38 18.67 -5.29
CA LEU A 91 1.53 17.53 -5.65
C LEU A 91 2.26 16.55 -6.58
N VAL A 92 3.02 17.06 -7.56
CA VAL A 92 3.83 16.22 -8.44
C VAL A 92 4.96 15.51 -7.66
N GLY A 93 5.61 16.20 -6.73
CA GLY A 93 6.63 15.61 -5.85
C GLY A 93 6.06 14.52 -4.95
N GLN A 94 4.90 14.77 -4.34
CA GLN A 94 4.17 13.79 -3.53
C GLN A 94 3.79 12.57 -4.37
N ALA A 95 3.17 12.77 -5.53
CA ALA A 95 2.79 11.68 -6.43
C ALA A 95 3.98 10.83 -6.89
N ARG A 96 5.15 11.45 -7.16
CA ARG A 96 6.38 10.71 -7.47
C ARG A 96 6.85 9.86 -6.30
N THR A 97 6.82 10.42 -5.09
CA THR A 97 7.26 9.72 -3.88
C THR A 97 6.34 8.55 -3.54
N GLU A 98 5.03 8.74 -3.68
CA GLU A 98 4.04 7.68 -3.53
C GLU A 98 4.22 6.60 -4.59
N PHE A 99 4.44 6.97 -5.85
CA PHE A 99 4.70 6.02 -6.93
C PHE A 99 5.98 5.21 -6.69
N GLU A 100 7.08 5.85 -6.27
CA GLU A 100 8.33 5.15 -5.94
C GLU A 100 8.13 4.18 -4.77
N THR A 101 7.41 4.60 -3.74
CA THR A 101 7.08 3.75 -2.58
C THR A 101 6.24 2.56 -3.00
N LEU A 102 5.20 2.77 -3.82
CA LEU A 102 4.33 1.72 -4.33
C LEU A 102 5.11 0.77 -5.24
N ALA A 103 5.98 1.30 -6.12
CA ALA A 103 6.82 0.49 -6.99
C ALA A 103 7.81 -0.38 -6.19
N GLN A 104 8.40 0.14 -5.11
CA GLN A 104 9.25 -0.64 -4.21
C GLN A 104 8.46 -1.71 -3.44
N GLN A 105 7.24 -1.39 -2.99
CA GLN A 105 6.36 -2.37 -2.36
C GLN A 105 6.00 -3.49 -3.34
N TRP A 106 5.55 -3.15 -4.55
CA TRP A 106 5.23 -4.11 -5.61
C TRP A 106 6.41 -4.99 -5.98
N ARG A 107 7.63 -4.45 -6.09
CA ARG A 107 8.82 -5.28 -6.33
C ARG A 107 9.05 -6.29 -5.21
N ARG A 108 8.93 -5.86 -3.95
CA ARG A 108 9.06 -6.74 -2.78
C ARG A 108 7.94 -7.77 -2.69
N ASP A 109 6.73 -7.41 -3.08
CA ASP A 109 5.60 -8.35 -3.14
C ASP A 109 5.82 -9.39 -4.24
N LEU A 110 6.23 -8.94 -5.44
CA LEU A 110 6.53 -9.82 -6.57
C LEU A 110 7.68 -10.79 -6.27
N GLU A 111 8.74 -10.33 -5.60
CA GLU A 111 9.83 -11.19 -5.16
C GLU A 111 9.37 -12.25 -4.15
N ARG A 112 8.53 -11.84 -3.19
CA ARG A 112 7.92 -12.77 -2.22
C ARG A 112 6.99 -13.78 -2.89
N GLU A 113 6.13 -13.34 -3.80
CA GLU A 113 5.21 -14.21 -4.54
C GLU A 113 5.98 -15.18 -5.43
N LYS A 114 7.03 -14.71 -6.13
CA LYS A 114 7.92 -15.57 -6.92
C LYS A 114 8.60 -16.62 -6.03
N ALA A 115 9.12 -16.23 -4.86
CA ALA A 115 9.75 -17.16 -3.93
C ALA A 115 8.74 -18.19 -3.40
N ALA A 116 7.53 -17.75 -3.04
CA ALA A 116 6.46 -18.63 -2.58
C ALA A 116 6.02 -19.61 -3.68
N PHE A 117 5.83 -19.13 -4.91
CA PHE A 117 5.48 -19.95 -6.07
C PHE A 117 6.57 -20.98 -6.39
N GLN A 118 7.85 -20.57 -6.38
CA GLN A 118 8.97 -21.49 -6.57
C GLN A 118 9.01 -22.56 -5.48
N HIS A 119 8.78 -22.19 -4.22
CA HIS A 119 8.72 -23.14 -3.12
C HIS A 119 7.56 -24.13 -3.28
N GLN A 120 6.36 -23.64 -3.61
CA GLN A 120 5.20 -24.51 -3.86
C GLN A 120 5.48 -25.48 -5.02
N LEU A 121 5.98 -24.98 -6.15
CA LEU A 121 6.30 -25.79 -7.32
C LEU A 121 7.33 -26.88 -7.00
N ARG A 122 8.36 -26.53 -6.22
CA ARG A 122 9.40 -27.47 -5.78
C ARG A 122 8.82 -28.59 -4.92
N ASN A 123 7.93 -28.27 -3.98
CA ASN A 123 7.28 -29.27 -3.13
C ASN A 123 6.35 -30.19 -3.93
N GLU A 124 5.57 -29.64 -4.85
CA GLU A 124 4.71 -30.43 -5.75
C GLU A 124 5.53 -31.37 -6.64
N LEU A 125 6.65 -30.90 -7.18
CA LEU A 125 7.58 -31.73 -7.96
C LEU A 125 8.19 -32.85 -7.11
N GLY A 126 8.58 -32.56 -5.86
CA GLY A 126 9.12 -33.57 -4.94
C GLY A 126 8.13 -34.69 -4.62
N GLN A 127 6.86 -34.33 -4.40
CA GLN A 127 5.79 -35.29 -4.21
C GLN A 127 5.57 -36.14 -5.47
N LEU A 128 5.57 -35.50 -6.65
CA LEU A 128 5.37 -36.19 -7.92
C LEU A 128 6.51 -37.17 -8.25
N ILE A 129 7.76 -36.76 -8.04
CA ILE A 129 8.94 -37.61 -8.26
C ILE A 129 8.88 -38.81 -7.31
N THR A 130 8.62 -38.59 -6.02
CA THR A 130 8.54 -39.66 -5.03
C THR A 130 7.40 -40.63 -5.33
N ALA A 131 6.23 -40.13 -5.72
CA ALA A 131 5.10 -40.96 -6.12
C ALA A 131 5.43 -41.80 -7.38
N THR A 132 6.09 -41.19 -8.36
CA THR A 132 6.50 -41.86 -9.60
C THR A 132 7.58 -42.90 -9.34
N ALA A 133 8.58 -42.59 -8.51
CA ALA A 133 9.64 -43.52 -8.11
C ALA A 133 9.08 -44.72 -7.34
N ARG A 134 8.16 -44.49 -6.39
CA ARG A 134 7.43 -45.55 -5.69
C ARG A 134 6.72 -46.48 -6.67
N LYS A 135 5.98 -45.89 -7.62
CA LYS A 135 5.27 -46.66 -8.64
C LYS A 135 6.22 -47.46 -9.54
N ALA A 136 7.32 -46.83 -9.99
CA ALA A 136 8.32 -47.47 -10.84
C ALA A 136 9.01 -48.64 -10.14
N VAL A 137 9.35 -48.51 -8.85
CA VAL A 137 9.92 -49.61 -8.06
C VAL A 137 8.93 -50.77 -7.98
N ILE A 138 7.65 -50.50 -7.69
CA ILE A 138 6.60 -51.55 -7.63
C ILE A 138 6.44 -52.24 -8.99
N ASP A 139 6.33 -51.48 -10.08
CA ASP A 139 6.12 -52.01 -11.43
C ASP A 139 7.33 -52.82 -11.94
N LEU A 140 8.55 -52.46 -11.56
CA LEU A 140 9.78 -53.08 -12.07
C LEU A 140 10.29 -54.27 -11.25
N THR A 141 9.94 -54.40 -9.97
CA THR A 141 10.66 -55.33 -9.07
C THR A 141 9.93 -56.64 -8.74
N GLY A 142 8.67 -56.82 -9.11
CA GLY A 142 8.00 -58.14 -9.16
C GLY A 142 8.47 -59.19 -8.14
N ARG A 143 9.08 -60.30 -8.62
CA ARG A 143 9.64 -61.39 -7.79
C ARG A 143 11.10 -61.17 -7.34
N GLU A 144 11.85 -60.27 -7.97
CA GLU A 144 13.22 -59.95 -7.55
C GLU A 144 13.26 -59.04 -6.31
N LEU A 145 12.20 -58.27 -6.06
CA LEU A 145 12.05 -57.43 -4.87
C LEU A 145 12.17 -58.27 -3.62
N GLU A 146 11.47 -59.40 -3.58
CA GLU A 146 11.43 -60.32 -2.44
C GLU A 146 12.85 -60.68 -1.98
N GLN A 147 13.73 -61.09 -2.91
CA GLN A 147 15.12 -61.45 -2.61
C GLN A 147 15.92 -60.25 -2.07
N ALA A 148 15.78 -59.09 -2.69
CA ALA A 148 16.47 -57.88 -2.27
C ALA A 148 15.98 -57.37 -0.89
N LEU A 149 14.68 -57.47 -0.59
CA LEU A 149 14.12 -57.13 0.73
C LEU A 149 14.70 -58.08 1.80
N PHE A 150 14.81 -59.38 1.50
CA PHE A 150 15.37 -60.36 2.46
C PHE A 150 16.85 -60.15 2.75
N ASP A 151 17.67 -59.98 1.71
CA ASP A 151 19.12 -59.85 1.89
C ASP A 151 19.45 -58.60 2.74
N ASN A 152 18.71 -57.51 2.52
CA ASN A 152 18.83 -56.30 3.35
C ASN A 152 18.35 -56.52 4.79
N PHE A 153 17.26 -57.24 5.01
CA PHE A 153 16.76 -57.54 6.35
C PHE A 153 17.72 -58.44 7.14
N LEU A 154 18.24 -59.50 6.53
CA LEU A 154 19.21 -60.40 7.16
C LEU A 154 20.53 -59.69 7.49
N SER A 155 21.00 -58.80 6.61
CA SER A 155 22.17 -57.95 6.88
C SER A 155 21.95 -57.09 8.13
N ARG A 156 20.76 -56.48 8.28
CA ARG A 156 20.41 -55.68 9.47
C ARG A 156 20.31 -56.52 10.74
N LEU A 157 19.71 -57.70 10.66
CA LEU A 157 19.65 -58.63 11.79
C LEU A 157 21.07 -59.04 12.25
N ASN A 158 21.97 -59.31 11.30
CA ASN A 158 23.37 -59.64 11.61
C ASN A 158 24.10 -58.46 12.28
N ALA A 159 23.75 -57.22 11.93
CA ALA A 159 24.32 -56.00 12.50
C ALA A 159 23.76 -55.63 13.90
N LEU A 160 22.75 -56.33 14.41
CA LEU A 160 22.22 -56.10 15.76
C LEU A 160 23.25 -56.43 16.85
N THR A 161 23.17 -55.71 17.97
CA THR A 161 24.03 -55.92 19.14
C THR A 161 23.73 -57.28 19.80
N ALA A 162 24.68 -57.79 20.58
CA ALA A 162 24.51 -59.08 21.28
C ALA A 162 23.33 -59.05 22.27
N GLU A 163 23.06 -57.88 22.87
CA GLU A 163 21.96 -57.65 23.81
C GLU A 163 20.60 -57.72 23.11
N ASP A 164 20.46 -57.06 21.96
CA ASP A 164 19.23 -57.09 21.14
C ASP A 164 18.93 -58.51 20.61
N LYS A 165 19.98 -59.23 20.20
CA LYS A 165 19.87 -60.63 19.74
C LYS A 165 19.41 -61.56 20.86
N GLN A 166 19.86 -61.31 22.09
CA GLN A 166 19.46 -62.10 23.25
C GLN A 166 17.98 -61.83 23.60
N LEU A 167 17.56 -60.57 23.64
CA LEU A 167 16.17 -60.16 23.91
C LEU A 167 15.18 -60.74 22.87
N LEU A 168 15.57 -60.73 21.60
CA LEU A 168 14.85 -61.37 20.49
C LEU A 168 14.71 -62.88 20.67
N SER A 169 15.78 -63.56 21.13
CA SER A 169 15.78 -65.01 21.30
C SER A 169 14.99 -65.50 22.53
N GLU A 170 14.96 -64.71 23.60
CA GLU A 170 14.22 -65.01 24.83
C GLU A 170 12.71 -64.85 24.61
N SER A 171 12.32 -63.81 23.87
CA SER A 171 10.91 -63.48 23.62
C SER A 171 10.31 -64.23 22.44
N GLY A 172 11.14 -64.68 21.50
CA GLY A 172 10.67 -65.30 20.27
C GLY A 172 10.09 -66.72 20.42
N ARG A 173 10.24 -67.36 21.58
CA ARG A 173 9.86 -68.77 21.79
C ARG A 173 8.36 -69.05 21.75
N GLU A 174 7.52 -68.08 22.09
CA GLU A 174 6.07 -68.31 22.26
C GLU A 174 5.20 -67.70 21.17
N ASN A 175 5.60 -66.59 20.52
CA ASN A 175 4.79 -65.97 19.47
C ASN A 175 5.58 -65.00 18.57
N THR A 176 6.36 -65.53 17.61
CA THR A 176 7.05 -64.69 16.61
C THR A 176 6.27 -64.64 15.32
N VAL A 177 5.96 -63.42 14.86
CA VAL A 177 5.28 -63.19 13.59
C VAL A 177 6.24 -62.47 12.65
N LEU A 178 6.51 -63.07 11.49
CA LEU A 178 7.12 -62.38 10.35
C LEU A 178 6.00 -61.92 9.41
N ALA A 179 5.79 -60.61 9.36
CA ALA A 179 4.84 -60.01 8.45
C ALA A 179 5.60 -59.47 7.22
N SER A 180 5.25 -60.00 6.05
CA SER A 180 5.85 -59.59 4.76
C SER A 180 4.83 -58.86 3.90
N SER A 181 5.32 -57.90 3.12
CA SER A 181 4.54 -57.18 2.11
C SER A 181 4.28 -57.98 0.83
N CYS A 182 4.91 -59.15 0.68
CA CYS A 182 4.71 -60.08 -0.44
C CYS A 182 4.41 -61.49 0.09
N GLU A 183 3.59 -62.25 -0.65
CA GLU A 183 3.33 -63.66 -0.34
C GLU A 183 4.62 -64.48 -0.43
N LEU A 184 5.10 -64.94 0.72
CA LEU A 184 6.33 -65.71 0.83
C LEU A 184 6.11 -67.12 0.31
N GLY A 185 6.85 -67.52 -0.73
CA GLY A 185 6.89 -68.91 -1.20
C GLY A 185 7.53 -69.85 -0.16
N GLU A 186 7.20 -71.15 -0.23
CA GLU A 186 7.71 -72.16 0.73
C GLU A 186 9.24 -72.22 0.77
N ALA A 187 9.90 -72.11 -0.40
CA ALA A 187 11.37 -72.10 -0.49
C ALA A 187 11.99 -70.91 0.25
N SER A 188 11.40 -69.72 0.15
CA SER A 188 11.86 -68.51 0.84
C SER A 188 11.67 -68.63 2.35
N ARG A 189 10.54 -69.19 2.81
CA ARG A 189 10.27 -69.43 4.24
C ARG A 189 11.31 -70.35 4.87
N ILE A 190 11.65 -71.45 4.20
CA ILE A 190 12.67 -72.40 4.69
C ILE A 190 14.04 -71.74 4.78
N ARG A 191 14.47 -71.01 3.73
CA ARG A 191 15.76 -70.30 3.73
C ARG A 191 15.82 -69.24 4.84
N PHE A 192 14.72 -68.55 5.10
CA PHE A 192 14.64 -67.54 6.16
C PHE A 192 14.74 -68.16 7.55
N THR A 193 14.00 -69.25 7.80
CA THR A 193 14.08 -69.98 9.06
C THR A 193 15.49 -70.55 9.30
N ASP A 194 16.16 -71.07 8.27
CA ASP A 194 17.55 -71.54 8.37
C ASP A 194 18.51 -70.38 8.66
N ALA A 195 18.40 -69.25 7.96
CA ALA A 195 19.23 -68.08 8.19
C ALA A 195 19.05 -67.49 9.60
N LEU A 196 17.82 -67.41 10.10
CA LEU A 196 17.53 -66.94 11.46
C LEU A 196 18.10 -67.87 12.52
N ASN A 197 17.94 -69.18 12.37
CA ASN A 197 18.45 -70.16 13.32
C ASN A 197 19.99 -70.20 13.38
N ARG A 198 20.68 -69.72 12.33
CA ARG A 198 22.15 -69.56 12.33
C ARG A 198 22.61 -68.29 13.03
N THR A 199 21.83 -67.21 12.95
CA THR A 199 22.18 -65.91 13.53
C THR A 199 21.76 -65.78 15.01
N LEU A 200 20.71 -66.50 15.42
CA LEU A 200 20.17 -66.43 16.78
C LEU A 200 20.67 -67.58 17.66
N PRO A 201 20.90 -67.35 18.97
CA PRO A 201 21.40 -68.35 19.90
C PRO A 201 20.36 -69.42 20.31
N SER A 202 19.09 -69.27 19.92
CA SER A 202 18.02 -70.24 20.18
C SER A 202 17.06 -70.32 18.99
N PRO A 203 16.50 -71.51 18.68
CA PRO A 203 15.54 -71.65 17.59
C PRO A 203 14.21 -70.99 17.93
N ILE A 204 13.65 -70.28 16.96
CA ILE A 204 12.40 -69.51 17.08
C ILE A 204 11.34 -70.11 16.16
N ASN A 205 10.10 -70.24 16.65
CA ASN A 205 8.98 -70.66 15.82
C ASN A 205 8.32 -69.44 15.17
N ILE A 206 8.30 -69.38 13.84
CA ILE A 206 7.90 -68.20 13.08
C ILE A 206 6.58 -68.46 12.38
N ARG A 207 5.59 -67.63 12.66
CA ARG A 207 4.36 -67.54 11.88
C ARG A 207 4.55 -66.50 10.78
N PHE A 208 4.27 -66.89 9.54
CA PHE A 208 4.34 -65.98 8.40
C PHE A 208 2.96 -65.38 8.16
N GLU A 209 2.88 -64.05 8.19
CA GLU A 209 1.67 -63.29 7.89
C GLU A 209 1.93 -62.34 6.72
N THR A 210 0.89 -62.01 5.96
CA THR A 210 0.98 -61.04 4.87
C THR A 210 0.36 -59.73 5.33
N LEU A 211 1.09 -58.63 5.19
CA LEU A 211 0.62 -57.31 5.62
C LEU A 211 -0.47 -56.81 4.67
N PRO A 212 -1.60 -56.29 5.18
CA PRO A 212 -2.58 -55.63 4.35
C PRO A 212 -2.04 -54.29 3.86
N ASP A 213 -2.02 -54.16 2.54
CA ASP A 213 -2.04 -52.93 1.76
C ASP A 213 -0.83 -51.98 1.86
N SER A 214 -0.16 -51.82 0.71
CA SER A 214 0.60 -50.62 0.31
C SER A 214 1.87 -50.22 1.09
N ARG A 215 2.42 -51.07 1.96
CA ARG A 215 3.68 -50.80 2.69
C ARG A 215 4.74 -51.83 2.32
N LEU A 216 5.79 -51.42 1.60
CA LEU A 216 6.88 -52.30 1.17
C LEU A 216 7.88 -52.51 2.32
N GLY A 217 7.86 -53.69 2.94
CA GLY A 217 8.76 -54.00 4.04
C GLY A 217 8.62 -55.39 4.63
N LEU A 218 9.48 -55.65 5.62
CA LEU A 218 9.51 -56.85 6.46
C LEU A 218 9.46 -56.43 7.93
N LEU A 219 8.52 -57.03 8.67
CA LEU A 219 8.36 -56.81 10.11
C LEU A 219 8.51 -58.15 10.82
N LEU A 220 9.41 -58.21 11.80
CA LEU A 220 9.55 -59.33 12.72
C LEU A 220 9.11 -58.87 14.10
N THR A 221 7.93 -59.30 14.52
CA THR A 221 7.36 -58.95 15.83
C THR A 221 7.52 -60.13 16.78
N THR A 222 8.15 -59.86 17.92
CA THR A 222 8.18 -60.72 19.10
C THR A 222 7.51 -59.98 20.27
N PRO A 223 7.07 -60.66 21.34
CA PRO A 223 6.40 -60.04 22.48
C PRO A 223 7.17 -58.89 23.16
N ALA A 224 8.51 -58.89 23.10
CA ALA A 224 9.34 -57.84 23.72
C ALA A 224 10.10 -56.97 22.72
N TYR A 225 10.11 -57.31 21.42
CA TYR A 225 10.89 -56.60 20.42
C TYR A 225 10.29 -56.70 19.02
N THR A 226 10.20 -55.59 18.32
CA THR A 226 9.78 -55.55 16.91
C THR A 226 10.92 -55.00 16.06
N LEU A 227 11.43 -55.82 15.15
CA LEU A 227 12.39 -55.40 14.13
C LEU A 227 11.62 -55.08 12.85
N GLU A 228 11.72 -53.85 12.36
CA GLU A 228 11.10 -53.45 11.10
C GLU A 228 12.12 -52.94 10.08
N TRP A 229 11.88 -53.26 8.81
CA TRP A 229 12.56 -52.61 7.69
C TRP A 229 11.55 -52.28 6.61
N ARG A 230 11.57 -51.02 6.14
CA ARG A 230 10.58 -50.45 5.23
C ARG A 230 11.25 -49.66 4.13
N VAL A 231 10.84 -49.88 2.89
CA VAL A 231 11.29 -49.11 1.72
C VAL A 231 10.76 -47.67 1.79
N GLU A 232 9.64 -47.45 2.49
CA GLU A 232 9.11 -46.11 2.80
C GLU A 232 10.14 -45.21 3.48
N ARG A 233 11.09 -45.78 4.22
CA ARG A 233 12.17 -45.00 4.84
C ARG A 233 13.09 -44.36 3.80
N TYR A 234 13.42 -45.07 2.72
CA TYR A 234 14.21 -44.49 1.63
C TYR A 234 13.44 -43.39 0.89
N PHE A 235 12.13 -43.55 0.72
CA PHE A 235 11.29 -42.49 0.15
C PHE A 235 11.16 -41.29 1.08
N ALA A 236 11.09 -41.51 2.41
CA ALA A 236 11.06 -40.44 3.41
C ALA A 236 12.42 -39.72 3.51
N ASP A 237 13.53 -40.46 3.45
CA ASP A 237 14.88 -39.90 3.46
C ASP A 237 15.13 -39.10 2.17
N LEU A 238 14.73 -39.62 1.00
CA LEU A 238 14.77 -38.89 -0.28
C LEU A 238 13.93 -37.62 -0.22
N GLN A 239 12.70 -37.69 0.32
CA GLN A 239 11.86 -36.52 0.50
C GLN A 239 12.52 -35.50 1.43
N THR A 240 13.11 -35.95 2.54
CA THR A 240 13.81 -35.08 3.49
C THR A 240 15.05 -34.43 2.87
N GLU A 241 15.83 -35.19 2.11
CA GLU A 241 17.02 -34.69 1.41
C GLU A 241 16.62 -33.70 0.30
N LEU A 242 15.58 -34.03 -0.46
CA LEU A 242 15.00 -33.12 -1.45
C LEU A 242 14.52 -31.83 -0.77
N ASP A 243 13.69 -31.91 0.26
CA ASP A 243 13.21 -30.77 1.04
C ASP A 243 14.37 -29.95 1.60
N SER A 244 15.45 -30.60 2.05
CA SER A 244 16.65 -29.92 2.53
C SER A 244 17.38 -29.15 1.43
N VAL A 245 17.53 -29.71 0.23
CA VAL A 245 18.17 -29.06 -0.91
C VAL A 245 17.30 -27.92 -1.44
N LEU A 246 15.98 -28.12 -1.46
CA LEU A 246 14.99 -27.13 -1.86
C LEU A 246 14.98 -25.93 -0.89
N ASN A 247 15.16 -26.18 0.41
CA ASN A 247 15.19 -25.14 1.45
C ASN A 247 16.59 -24.50 1.66
N ALA A 248 17.68 -25.24 1.43
CA ALA A 248 19.05 -24.72 1.59
C ALA A 248 19.38 -23.59 0.60
N GLN A 249 18.78 -23.61 -0.60
CA GLN A 249 18.93 -22.51 -1.57
C GLN A 249 18.13 -21.25 -1.21
N GLN A 250 17.28 -21.27 -0.18
CA GLN A 250 16.57 -20.08 0.30
C GLN A 250 17.45 -19.16 1.15
N HIS A 251 18.61 -19.64 1.62
CA HIS A 251 19.50 -18.94 2.55
C HIS A 251 20.80 -18.42 1.94
N GLN A 252 20.92 -18.34 0.61
CA GLN A 252 22.00 -17.56 0.00
C GLN A 252 21.55 -16.11 -0.16
N PRO A 253 21.98 -15.17 0.71
CA PRO A 253 21.76 -13.77 0.47
C PRO A 253 22.64 -13.34 -0.71
N CYS A 254 22.02 -12.72 -1.72
CA CYS A 254 22.73 -11.91 -2.70
C CYS A 254 23.33 -10.66 -2.05
#